data_AF-A0A918BJU9-F1
#
_entry.id   AF-A0A918BJU9-F1
#
_cell.length_a   1.000
_cell.length_b   1.000
_cell.length_c   1.000
_cell.angle_alpha   90.00
_cell.angle_beta   90.00
_cell.angle_gamma   90.00
#
_symmetry.space_group_name_H-M   'P 1'
#
loop_
_entity.id
_entity.type
_entity.pdbx_description
1 polymer ?
#
loop_
_entity_poly.entity_id
_entity_poly.type
_entity_poly.pdbx_seq_one_letter_code
_entity_poly.pdbx_strand_id
1 'polypeptide(L)'
;MLETVYWDAGTARLLPRLLKGRTRGPVFVTHRRPGPGKVVSPRDVCPDTGLARLSYGQARALLDEHTAVRGPGTGWDLHEYRHSGLTELGVRGASLLMLMAKSRHKKPENVRRYFKPSHESISELTSLLAPGDARR
;
A
#
# COMPACT_ATOMS: atom_id res chain seq x y z
N MET A 1 15.17 -11.47 2.54
CA MET A 1 14.62 -10.85 3.77
C MET A 1 13.11 -10.95 3.68
N LEU A 2 12.45 -11.49 4.69
CA LEU A 2 10.98 -11.47 4.79
C LEU A 2 10.57 -10.11 5.33
N GLU A 3 9.56 -9.49 4.73
CA GLU A 3 9.05 -8.19 5.14
C GLU A 3 7.60 -8.33 5.58
N THR A 4 7.30 -7.83 6.78
CA THR A 4 5.93 -7.81 7.30
C THR A 4 5.14 -6.70 6.61
N VAL A 5 4.00 -7.07 6.04
CA VAL A 5 3.04 -6.12 5.46
C VAL A 5 1.91 -5.92 6.45
N TYR A 6 1.59 -4.67 6.73
CA TYR A 6 0.49 -4.29 7.62
C TYR A 6 -0.70 -3.79 6.80
N TRP A 7 -1.88 -4.32 7.12
CA TRP A 7 -3.16 -3.95 6.55
C TRP A 7 -4.12 -3.51 7.64
N ASP A 8 -5.01 -2.58 7.31
CA ASP A 8 -6.14 -2.26 8.17
C ASP A 8 -7.13 -3.45 8.22
N ALA A 9 -7.95 -3.52 9.26
CA ALA A 9 -8.97 -4.55 9.44
C ALA A 9 -9.92 -4.64 8.22
N GLY A 10 -10.29 -3.51 7.62
CA GLY A 10 -11.13 -3.46 6.43
C GLY A 10 -10.49 -4.18 5.24
N THR A 11 -9.21 -3.93 4.96
CA THR A 11 -8.46 -4.64 3.92
C THR A 11 -8.27 -6.12 4.27
N ALA A 12 -7.99 -6.43 5.53
CA ALA A 12 -7.78 -7.81 5.98
C ALA A 12 -9.03 -8.68 5.79
N ARG A 13 -10.24 -8.12 5.94
CA ARG A 13 -11.51 -8.81 5.67
C ARG A 13 -11.70 -9.25 4.22
N LEU A 14 -10.97 -8.66 3.27
CA LEU A 14 -11.01 -9.07 1.86
C LEU A 14 -10.08 -10.26 1.56
N LEU A 15 -9.09 -10.54 2.42
CA LEU A 15 -8.11 -11.61 2.19
C LEU A 15 -8.74 -12.99 2.01
N PRO A 16 -9.73 -13.44 2.80
CA PRO A 16 -10.30 -14.77 2.62
C PRO A 16 -10.86 -14.99 1.21
N ARG A 17 -11.42 -13.93 0.58
CA ARG A 17 -11.95 -13.98 -0.80
C ARG A 17 -10.84 -14.13 -1.85
N LEU A 18 -9.68 -13.52 -1.62
CA LEU A 18 -8.51 -13.59 -2.51
C LEU A 18 -7.73 -14.90 -2.32
N LEU A 19 -7.61 -15.35 -1.07
CA LEU A 19 -6.85 -16.53 -0.70
C LEU A 19 -7.61 -17.81 -1.03
N LYS A 20 -8.93 -17.84 -0.88
CA LYS A 20 -9.78 -19.03 -1.13
C LYS A 20 -9.27 -20.27 -0.37
N GLY A 21 -8.96 -20.09 0.93
CA GLY A 21 -8.43 -21.15 1.80
C GLY A 21 -6.92 -21.38 1.70
N ARG A 22 -6.21 -20.74 0.76
CA ARG A 22 -4.75 -20.85 0.69
C ARG A 22 -4.08 -20.18 1.89
N THR A 23 -3.12 -20.89 2.48
CA THR A 23 -2.29 -20.40 3.59
C THR A 23 -0.87 -20.01 3.17
N ARG A 24 -0.51 -20.28 1.91
CA ARG A 24 0.82 -20.02 1.34
C ARG A 24 0.78 -19.62 -0.13
N GLY A 25 1.90 -19.10 -0.62
CA GLY A 25 2.06 -18.61 -1.99
C GLY A 25 1.62 -17.15 -2.17
N PRO A 26 1.61 -16.66 -3.42
CA PRO A 26 1.31 -15.25 -3.70
C PRO A 26 -0.14 -14.88 -3.37
N VAL A 27 -0.38 -13.70 -2.79
CA VAL A 27 -1.74 -13.23 -2.46
C VAL A 27 -2.57 -13.04 -3.74
N PHE A 28 -2.05 -12.25 -4.69
CA PHE A 28 -2.66 -12.02 -5.99
C PHE A 28 -2.07 -12.97 -7.03
N VAL A 29 -2.93 -13.83 -7.60
CA VAL A 29 -2.56 -14.82 -8.61
C VAL A 29 -3.31 -14.57 -9.91
N THR A 30 -2.78 -15.08 -11.01
CA THR A 30 -3.45 -15.13 -12.32
C THR A 30 -4.67 -16.04 -12.28
N HIS A 31 -5.59 -15.88 -13.22
CA HIS A 31 -6.75 -16.75 -13.41
C HIS A 31 -6.43 -18.04 -14.19
N ARG A 32 -5.28 -18.08 -14.87
CA ARG A 32 -4.80 -19.24 -15.63
C ARG A 32 -3.37 -19.58 -15.22
N ARG A 33 -2.99 -20.85 -15.39
CA ARG A 33 -1.61 -21.30 -15.19
C ARG A 33 -0.68 -20.70 -16.25
N PRO A 34 0.63 -20.56 -15.97
CA PRO A 34 1.62 -20.19 -16.98
C PRO A 34 1.53 -21.10 -18.21
N GLY A 35 1.66 -20.52 -19.40
CA GLY A 35 1.69 -21.28 -20.64
C GLY A 35 2.92 -22.19 -20.75
N PRO A 36 2.88 -23.22 -21.62
CA PRO A 36 4.03 -24.09 -21.87
C PRO A 36 5.29 -23.30 -22.21
N GLY A 37 6.43 -23.66 -21.64
CA GLY A 37 7.72 -22.98 -21.86
C GLY A 37 7.92 -21.67 -21.11
N LYS A 38 6.89 -21.14 -20.42
CA LYS A 38 7.05 -19.94 -19.60
C LYS A 38 7.74 -20.27 -18.28
N VAL A 39 9.00 -19.85 -18.15
CA VAL A 39 9.76 -20.00 -16.91
C VAL A 39 9.29 -18.95 -15.90
N VAL A 40 8.71 -19.40 -14.79
CA VAL A 40 8.32 -18.57 -13.65
C VAL A 40 9.07 -19.06 -12.43
N SER A 41 9.59 -18.14 -11.62
CA SER A 41 10.28 -18.51 -10.39
C SER A 41 9.33 -19.32 -9.48
N PRO A 42 9.77 -20.42 -8.86
CA PRO A 42 8.93 -21.21 -7.96
C PRO A 42 8.30 -20.38 -6.83
N ARG A 43 8.98 -19.32 -6.36
CA ARG A 43 8.45 -18.39 -5.35
C ARG A 43 7.24 -17.58 -5.81
N ASP A 44 7.11 -17.41 -7.12
CA ASP A 44 6.06 -16.66 -7.78
C ASP A 44 4.95 -17.58 -8.29
N VAL A 45 4.96 -18.87 -7.91
CA VAL A 45 3.89 -19.82 -8.23
C VAL A 45 3.25 -20.28 -6.94
N CYS A 46 1.93 -20.30 -6.89
CA CYS A 46 1.22 -20.88 -5.77
C CYS A 46 1.41 -22.42 -5.79
N PRO A 47 1.97 -23.02 -4.72
CA PRO A 47 2.26 -24.46 -4.71
C PRO A 47 1.00 -25.31 -4.77
N ASP A 48 -0.14 -24.78 -4.31
CA ASP A 48 -1.38 -25.56 -4.19
C ASP A 48 -2.24 -25.47 -5.47
N THR A 49 -2.11 -24.40 -6.27
CA THR A 49 -2.96 -24.17 -7.46
C THR A 49 -2.20 -24.20 -8.78
N GLY A 50 -0.88 -23.98 -8.75
CA GLY A 50 -0.04 -23.77 -9.92
C GLY A 50 -0.24 -22.41 -10.62
N LEU A 51 -1.06 -21.52 -10.04
CA LEU A 51 -1.27 -20.17 -10.57
C LEU A 51 -0.08 -19.28 -10.23
N ALA A 52 0.32 -18.44 -11.20
CA ALA A 52 1.44 -17.53 -11.00
C ALA A 52 1.00 -16.25 -10.28
N ARG A 53 1.94 -15.60 -9.60
CA ARG A 53 1.79 -14.26 -9.06
C ARG A 53 1.45 -13.30 -10.19
N LEU A 54 0.50 -12.43 -9.93
CA LEU A 54 0.12 -11.38 -10.86
C LEU A 54 1.32 -10.45 -11.10
N SER A 55 1.66 -10.21 -12.37
CA SER A 55 2.78 -9.31 -12.70
C SER A 55 2.42 -7.86 -12.41
N TYR A 56 3.41 -6.98 -12.23
CA TYR A 56 3.16 -5.54 -12.05
C TYR A 56 2.31 -4.97 -13.19
N GLY A 57 2.62 -5.33 -14.44
CA GLY A 57 1.88 -4.86 -15.61
C GLY A 57 0.42 -5.31 -15.61
N GLN A 58 0.13 -6.55 -15.21
CA GLN A 58 -1.25 -7.04 -15.06
C GLN A 58 -1.96 -6.35 -13.90
N ALA A 59 -1.26 -6.10 -12.78
CA ALA A 59 -1.86 -5.46 -11.61
C ALA A 59 -2.22 -4.01 -11.92
N ARG A 60 -1.35 -3.31 -12.65
CA ARG A 60 -1.61 -1.98 -13.18
C ARG A 60 -2.80 -1.98 -14.14
N ALA A 61 -2.86 -2.93 -15.08
CA ALA A 61 -3.97 -3.00 -16.04
C ALA A 61 -5.33 -3.23 -15.35
N LEU A 62 -5.37 -4.12 -14.35
CA LEU A 62 -6.59 -4.36 -13.56
C LEU A 62 -7.00 -3.13 -12.74
N LEU A 63 -6.03 -2.44 -12.13
CA LEU A 63 -6.33 -1.22 -11.37
C LEU A 63 -6.87 -0.13 -12.29
N ASP A 64 -6.21 0.09 -13.42
CA ASP A 64 -6.64 1.04 -14.45
C ASP A 64 -8.07 0.73 -14.91
N GLU A 65 -8.36 -0.51 -15.31
CA GLU A 65 -9.68 -0.95 -15.75
C GLU A 65 -10.79 -0.63 -14.73
N HIS A 66 -10.53 -0.89 -13.44
CA HIS A 66 -11.53 -0.70 -12.39
C HIS A 66 -11.60 0.71 -11.80
N THR A 67 -10.70 1.61 -12.20
CA THR A 67 -10.67 3.01 -11.72
C THR A 67 -10.72 4.03 -12.86
N ALA A 68 -10.76 3.57 -14.10
CA ALA A 68 -10.89 4.39 -15.28
C ALA A 68 -12.21 5.18 -15.26
N VAL A 69 -12.10 6.48 -15.52
CA VAL A 69 -13.25 7.39 -15.58
C VAL A 69 -13.59 7.80 -17.02
N ARG A 70 -12.65 7.67 -17.96
CA ARG A 70 -12.79 8.09 -19.36
C ARG A 70 -12.20 7.09 -20.36
N GLY A 71 -12.31 5.80 -20.04
CA GLY A 71 -11.82 4.69 -20.86
C GLY A 71 -10.43 4.16 -20.44
N PRO A 72 -9.92 3.12 -21.10
CA PRO A 72 -8.65 2.48 -20.73
C PRO A 72 -7.47 3.45 -20.72
N GLY A 73 -6.59 3.32 -19.74
CA GLY A 73 -5.45 4.20 -19.52
C GLY A 73 -5.77 5.51 -18.79
N THR A 74 -7.02 5.71 -18.35
CA THR A 74 -7.44 6.90 -17.58
C THR A 74 -7.69 6.60 -16.10
N GLY A 75 -7.47 5.37 -15.68
CA GLY A 75 -7.52 4.96 -14.29
C GLY A 75 -6.19 5.18 -13.57
N TRP A 76 -6.14 4.70 -12.34
CA TRP A 76 -5.01 4.81 -11.44
C TRP A 76 -3.94 3.77 -11.77
N ASP A 77 -2.67 4.14 -11.57
CA ASP A 77 -1.59 3.18 -11.44
C ASP A 77 -1.24 2.87 -9.97
N LEU A 78 -0.46 1.80 -9.77
CA LEU A 78 -0.07 1.34 -8.43
C LEU A 78 0.86 2.32 -7.70
N HIS A 79 1.63 3.10 -8.45
CA HIS A 79 2.52 4.12 -7.92
C HIS A 79 1.71 5.32 -7.42
N GLU A 80 0.74 5.80 -8.19
CA GLU A 80 -0.21 6.85 -7.81
C GLU A 80 -1.00 6.45 -6.56
N TYR A 81 -1.51 5.22 -6.52
CA TYR A 81 -2.21 4.70 -5.35
C TYR A 81 -1.32 4.70 -4.10
N ARG A 82 -0.04 4.35 -4.25
CA ARG A 82 0.95 4.46 -3.17
C ARG A 82 1.19 5.90 -2.74
N HIS A 83 1.33 6.84 -3.69
CA HIS A 83 1.52 8.26 -3.39
C HIS A 83 0.33 8.85 -2.63
N SER A 84 -0.88 8.54 -3.06
CA SER A 84 -2.10 8.99 -2.41
C SER A 84 -2.16 8.52 -0.95
N GLY A 85 -1.90 7.23 -0.69
CA GLY A 85 -1.88 6.71 0.68
C GLY A 85 -0.82 7.37 1.57
N LEU A 86 0.37 7.66 1.05
CA LEU A 86 1.41 8.37 1.81
C LEU A 86 1.06 9.84 2.06
N THR A 87 0.41 10.48 1.08
CA THR A 87 -0.07 11.87 1.20
C THR A 87 -1.13 11.98 2.28
N GLU A 88 -2.12 11.08 2.27
CA GLU A 88 -3.18 11.04 3.30
C GLU A 88 -2.61 10.82 4.69
N LEU A 89 -1.65 9.89 4.84
CA LEU A 89 -0.97 9.69 6.12
C LEU A 89 -0.24 10.96 6.59
N GLY A 90 0.40 11.67 5.68
CA GLY A 90 1.07 12.92 6.00
C GLY A 90 0.10 14.04 6.40
N VAL A 91 -1.06 14.15 5.74
CA VAL A 91 -2.14 15.08 6.11
C VAL A 91 -2.69 14.76 7.50
N ARG A 92 -2.79 13.48 7.87
CA ARG A 92 -3.16 13.00 9.21
C ARG A 92 -2.05 13.12 10.25
N GLY A 93 -0.97 13.83 9.94
CA GLY A 93 0.11 14.12 10.90
C GLY A 93 1.12 13.00 11.12
N ALA A 94 1.19 11.99 10.23
CA ALA A 94 2.23 10.96 10.34
C ALA A 94 3.62 11.59 10.25
N SER A 95 4.49 11.25 11.21
CA SER A 95 5.86 11.78 11.24
C SER A 95 6.69 11.30 10.03
N LEU A 96 7.73 12.05 9.68
CA LEU A 96 8.66 11.69 8.61
C LEU A 96 9.22 10.26 8.78
N LEU A 97 9.57 9.87 10.01
CA LEU A 97 10.09 8.53 10.31
C LEU A 97 9.05 7.43 10.12
N MET A 98 7.79 7.68 10.51
CA MET A 98 6.69 6.73 10.28
C MET A 98 6.38 6.58 8.78
N LEU A 99 6.36 7.68 8.04
CA LEU A 99 6.20 7.65 6.59
C LEU A 99 7.36 6.91 5.93
N MET A 100 8.61 7.13 6.34
CA MET A 100 9.78 6.37 5.86
C MET A 100 9.64 4.88 6.15
N ALA A 101 9.26 4.49 7.36
CA ALA A 101 9.05 3.08 7.73
C ALA A 101 7.95 2.42 6.89
N LYS A 102 6.77 3.06 6.76
CA LYS A 102 5.66 2.56 5.96
C LYS A 102 6.01 2.47 4.46
N SER A 103 6.78 3.43 3.97
CA SER A 103 7.13 3.55 2.56
C SER A 103 8.47 2.92 2.18
N ARG A 104 9.23 2.40 3.14
CA ARG A 104 10.57 1.81 2.94
C ARG A 104 11.55 2.73 2.20
N HIS A 105 11.34 4.05 2.26
CA HIS A 105 12.30 4.99 1.73
C HIS A 105 13.50 5.07 2.67
N LYS A 106 14.70 4.90 2.11
CA LYS A 106 15.96 5.00 2.86
C LYS A 106 16.37 6.46 3.12
N LYS A 107 15.87 7.36 2.28
CA LYS A 107 16.30 8.74 2.14
C LYS A 107 15.16 9.69 2.52
N PRO A 108 15.29 10.49 3.60
CA PRO A 108 14.21 11.38 4.06
C PRO A 108 13.76 12.36 2.97
N GLU A 109 14.68 12.83 2.13
CA GLU A 109 14.41 13.74 1.02
C GLU A 109 13.32 13.24 0.05
N ASN A 110 13.21 11.92 -0.13
CA ASN A 110 12.21 11.30 -1.01
C ASN A 110 10.81 11.23 -0.40
N VAL A 111 10.69 11.44 0.92
CA VAL A 111 9.42 11.34 1.68
C VAL A 111 8.90 12.71 2.08
N ARG A 112 9.77 13.73 2.13
CA ARG A 112 9.41 15.11 2.53
C ARG A 112 8.17 15.65 1.82
N ARG A 113 7.94 15.28 0.56
CA ARG A 113 6.77 15.71 -0.22
C ARG A 113 5.41 15.32 0.40
N TYR A 114 5.36 14.25 1.18
CA TYR A 114 4.14 13.80 1.84
C TYR A 114 3.96 14.45 3.21
N PHE A 115 5.03 14.92 3.83
CA PHE A 115 4.97 15.58 5.12
C PHE A 115 4.39 16.98 4.95
N LYS A 116 3.09 17.12 5.25
CA LYS A 116 2.35 18.37 5.19
C LYS A 116 1.50 18.49 6.45
N PRO A 117 2.08 18.96 7.57
CA PRO A 117 1.31 19.13 8.79
C PRO A 117 0.17 20.12 8.55
N SER A 118 -1.04 19.78 9.00
CA SER A 118 -2.18 20.66 8.91
C SER A 118 -2.04 21.80 9.93
N HIS A 119 -2.76 22.90 9.72
CA HIS A 119 -2.84 23.98 10.72
C HIS A 119 -3.34 23.47 12.08
N GLU A 120 -4.26 22.51 12.08
CA GLU A 120 -4.75 21.83 13.28
C GLU A 120 -3.63 21.08 14.00
N SER A 121 -2.84 20.26 13.29
CA SER A 121 -1.71 19.55 13.90
C SER A 121 -0.64 20.49 14.47
N ILE A 122 -0.41 21.64 13.83
CA ILE A 122 0.49 22.67 14.37
C ILE A 122 -0.11 23.34 15.61
N SER A 123 -1.42 23.57 15.63
CA SER A 123 -2.15 24.12 16.78
C SER A 123 -2.11 23.17 17.98
N GLU A 124 -2.38 21.89 17.77
CA GLU A 124 -2.28 20.83 18.79
C GLU A 124 -0.86 20.73 19.36
N LEU A 125 0.15 20.73 18.48
CA LEU A 125 1.55 20.71 18.89
C LEU A 125 1.91 21.95 19.72
N THR A 126 1.44 23.13 19.31
CA THR A 126 1.69 24.39 20.02
C THR A 126 0.99 24.41 21.38
N SER A 127 -0.18 23.77 21.50
CA SER A 127 -0.93 23.67 22.75
C SER A 127 -0.18 22.90 23.84
N LEU A 128 0.78 22.05 23.48
CA LEU A 128 1.67 21.39 24.45
C LEU A 128 2.58 22.37 25.22
N LEU A 129 2.79 23.57 24.68
CA LEU A 129 3.53 24.65 25.34
C LEU A 129 2.64 25.49 26.26
N ALA A 130 1.31 25.28 26.24
CA ALA A 130 0.43 26.00 27.15
C ALA A 130 0.81 25.62 28.59
N PRO A 131 0.94 26.61 29.50
CA PRO A 131 1.13 26.29 30.91
C PRO A 131 -0.05 25.42 31.34
N GLY A 132 0.24 24.21 31.85
CA GLY A 132 -0.81 23.34 32.38
C GLY A 132 -1.65 24.12 33.38
N ASP A 133 -2.96 23.88 33.41
CA ASP A 133 -3.90 24.50 34.36
C ASP A 133 -3.46 24.20 35.80
N ALA A 134 -2.48 24.95 36.30
CA ALA A 134 -2.02 25.00 37.68
C ALA A 134 -2.89 26.00 38.44
N ARG A 135 -4.21 25.86 38.30
CA ARG A 135 -5.20 26.48 39.18
C ARG A 135 -6.21 25.42 39.60
N ARG A 136 -5.87 24.72 40.67
CA ARG A 136 -6.82 24.18 41.63
C ARG A 136 -6.36 24.58 43.02
#